data_AF-A0A537V188-F1
#
_entry.id   AF-A0A537V188-F1
#
_cell.length_a   1.000
_cell.length_b   1.000
_cell.length_c   1.000
_cell.angle_alpha   90.00
_cell.angle_beta   90.00
_cell.angle_gamma   90.00
#
_symmetry.space_group_name_H-M   'P 1'
#
loop_
_entity.id
_entity.type
_entity.pdbx_description
1 polymer ?
#
loop_
_entity_poly.entity_id
_entity_poly.type
_entity_poly.pdbx_seq_one_letter_code
_entity_poly.pdbx_strand_id
1 'polypeptide(L)' 'MLSQAKHTLLGVLLAAGLISPAAAQLAGPCAAFQRDAIGAWNATEPLTIDTDIGLLDVMPGHPISMRLARILDARCR' A
#
# COMPACT_ATOMS: atom_id res chain seq x y z
N MET A 1 27.96 8.92 41.10
CA MET A 1 27.44 9.26 39.76
C MET A 1 27.47 8.00 38.90
N LEU A 2 26.38 7.23 38.83
CA LEU A 2 26.17 6.19 37.81
C LEU A 2 24.76 5.63 37.98
N SER A 3 23.82 5.98 37.10
CA SER A 3 22.69 5.13 36.67
C SER A 3 21.77 5.93 35.73
N GLN A 4 22.32 6.41 34.62
CA GLN A 4 21.55 7.05 33.53
C GLN A 4 21.46 6.13 32.31
N ALA A 5 21.54 4.81 32.51
CA ALA A 5 21.70 3.83 31.43
C ALA A 5 20.47 2.93 31.23
N LYS A 6 19.27 3.36 31.64
CA LYS A 6 18.02 2.57 31.46
C LYS A 6 17.03 3.12 30.43
N HIS A 7 17.25 4.31 29.88
CA HIS A 7 16.26 4.95 29.00
C HIS A 7 16.53 4.75 27.50
N THR A 8 17.68 4.21 27.11
CA THR A 8 18.09 4.13 25.69
C THR A 8 17.52 2.93 24.94
N LEU A 9 16.85 1.97 25.62
CA LEU A 9 16.32 0.77 24.95
C LEU A 9 14.88 0.92 24.43
N LEU A 10 14.10 1.89 24.92
CA LEU A 10 12.71 2.09 24.46
C LEU A 10 12.61 2.81 23.11
N GLY A 11 13.66 3.52 22.68
CA GLY A 11 13.64 4.32 21.45
C GLY A 11 13.68 3.51 20.14
N VAL A 12 14.14 2.26 20.18
CA VAL A 12 14.31 1.44 18.97
C VAL A 12 13.05 0.67 18.58
N LEU A 13 12.18 0.33 19.54
CA LEU A 13 10.95 -0.43 19.28
C LEU A 13 9.86 0.41 18.59
N LEU A 14 9.91 1.74 18.69
CA LEU A 14 8.96 2.63 18.02
C LEU A 14 9.37 2.94 16.56
N ALA A 15 10.62 2.70 16.18
CA ALA A 15 11.06 2.79 14.78
C ALA A 15 10.69 1.53 13.97
N ALA A 16 10.36 0.43 14.65
CA ALA A 16 9.68 -0.73 14.09
C ALA A 16 8.15 -0.53 14.05
N GLY A 17 7.68 0.72 14.22
CA GLY A 17 6.37 1.16 13.78
C GLY A 17 6.27 0.91 12.29
N LEU A 18 5.87 -0.32 11.98
CA LEU A 18 5.47 -0.87 10.71
C LEU A 18 4.95 0.26 9.82
N ILE A 19 5.85 0.80 9.01
CA ILE A 19 5.49 1.23 7.68
C ILE A 19 5.09 -0.08 7.01
N SER A 20 3.89 -0.59 7.30
CA SER A 20 3.23 -1.55 6.43
C SER A 20 3.20 -0.82 5.11
N PRO A 21 4.11 -1.15 4.18
CA PRO A 21 4.23 -0.37 2.98
C PRO A 21 2.85 -0.47 2.35
N ALA A 22 2.27 0.63 1.85
CA ALA A 22 0.94 0.58 1.27
C ALA A 22 0.82 -0.53 0.18
N ALA A 23 1.97 -0.92 -0.38
CA ALA A 23 2.25 -2.23 -0.95
C ALA A 23 1.50 -3.39 -0.27
N ALA A 24 1.81 -3.78 0.98
CA ALA A 24 1.28 -4.96 1.69
C ALA A 24 -0.24 -5.07 1.79
N GLN A 25 -0.95 -3.98 1.50
CA GLN A 25 -2.39 -3.87 1.57
C GLN A 25 -3.05 -4.48 0.32
N LEU A 26 -2.39 -4.40 -0.85
CA LEU A 26 -2.92 -5.01 -2.06
C LEU A 26 -2.58 -6.50 -2.15
N ALA A 27 -3.53 -7.33 -1.73
CA ALA A 27 -3.66 -8.71 -2.18
C ALA A 27 -4.32 -8.85 -3.56
N GLY A 28 -4.59 -7.72 -4.26
CA GLY A 28 -5.06 -7.74 -5.63
C GLY A 28 -3.94 -8.14 -6.59
N PRO A 29 -4.13 -9.14 -7.47
CA PRO A 29 -3.09 -9.55 -8.41
C PRO A 29 -2.82 -8.41 -9.40
N CYS A 30 -1.55 -8.11 -9.66
CA CYS A 30 -1.15 -7.14 -10.69
C CYS A 30 -1.79 -7.45 -12.06
N ALA A 31 -2.14 -8.71 -12.31
CA ALA A 31 -2.84 -9.16 -13.52
C ALA A 31 -4.25 -8.57 -13.69
N ALA A 32 -4.90 -8.13 -12.60
CA ALA A 32 -6.21 -7.48 -12.65
C ALA A 32 -6.13 -5.98 -12.98
N PHE A 33 -4.92 -5.46 -13.18
CA PHE A 33 -4.66 -4.07 -13.50
C PHE A 33 -3.83 -3.94 -14.78
N GLN A 34 -4.19 -2.96 -15.59
CA GLN A 34 -3.45 -2.61 -16.80
C GLN A 34 -3.13 -1.13 -16.79
N ARG A 35 -1.93 -0.80 -17.27
CA ARG A 35 -1.49 0.57 -17.50
C ARG A 35 -1.87 0.98 -18.92
N ASP A 36 -2.56 2.10 -19.07
CA ASP A 36 -2.93 2.63 -20.39
C ASP A 36 -1.79 3.43 -21.05
N ALA A 37 -2.05 3.94 -22.26
CA ALA A 37 -1.07 4.67 -23.07
C ALA A 37 -0.59 5.99 -22.44
N ILE A 38 -1.35 6.57 -21.50
CA ILE A 38 -0.97 7.79 -20.78
C ILE A 38 -0.38 7.48 -19.40
N GLY A 39 -0.25 6.21 -19.05
CA GLY A 39 0.35 5.77 -17.80
C GLY A 39 -0.63 5.70 -16.62
N ALA A 40 -1.93 5.77 -16.84
CA ALA A 40 -2.91 5.57 -15.77
C ALA A 40 -3.22 4.08 -15.58
N TRP A 41 -3.49 3.70 -14.33
CA TRP A 41 -3.90 2.35 -13.99
C TRP A 41 -5.41 2.19 -14.16
N ASN A 42 -5.80 1.07 -14.76
CA ASN A 42 -7.18 0.69 -14.98
C ASN A 42 -7.37 -0.74 -14.50
N ALA A 43 -8.51 -1.03 -13.86
CA ALA A 43 -8.88 -2.41 -13.55
C ALA A 43 -9.43 -3.08 -14.82
N THR A 44 -8.99 -4.31 -15.08
CA THR A 44 -9.47 -5.13 -16.22
C THR A 44 -10.68 -5.97 -15.84
N GLU A 45 -10.88 -6.23 -14.55
CA GLU A 45 -11.99 -6.97 -13.98
C GLU A 45 -12.49 -6.32 -12.68
N PRO A 46 -13.73 -6.59 -12.25
CA PRO A 46 -14.22 -6.16 -10.93
C PRO A 46 -13.44 -6.88 -9.83
N LEU A 47 -12.96 -6.13 -8.84
CA LEU A 47 -12.15 -6.66 -7.76
C LEU A 47 -12.39 -5.87 -6.48
N THR A 48 -12.39 -6.57 -5.34
CA THR A 48 -12.47 -5.96 -4.02
C THR A 48 -11.10 -6.04 -3.37
N ILE A 49 -10.56 -4.90 -2.97
CA ILE A 49 -9.24 -4.78 -2.35
C ILE A 49 -9.41 -4.51 -0.88
N ASP A 50 -8.75 -5.28 -0.04
CA ASP A 50 -8.60 -4.93 1.37
C ASP A 50 -7.56 -3.81 1.53
N THR A 51 -7.92 -2.72 2.18
CA THR A 51 -7.04 -1.58 2.42
C THR A 51 -7.00 -1.24 3.90
N ASP A 52 -6.03 -0.44 4.33
CA ASP A 52 -5.94 -0.01 5.73
C ASP A 52 -7.13 0.83 6.23
N ILE A 53 -7.98 1.29 5.31
CA ILE A 53 -9.22 2.05 5.60
C ILE A 53 -10.50 1.23 5.33
N GLY A 54 -10.38 -0.05 5.00
CA GLY A 54 -11.48 -0.96 4.71
C GLY A 54 -11.45 -1.53 3.29
N LEU A 55 -12.56 -2.16 2.90
CA LEU A 55 -12.70 -2.75 1.57
C LEU A 55 -12.95 -1.66 0.51
N LEU A 56 -12.21 -1.74 -0.59
CA LEU A 56 -12.35 -0.87 -1.75
C LEU A 56 -12.77 -1.72 -2.95
N ASP A 57 -13.99 -1.49 -3.43
CA ASP A 57 -14.45 -2.06 -4.68
C ASP A 57 -13.91 -1.25 -5.86
N VAL A 58 -13.20 -1.93 -6.76
CA VAL A 58 -12.66 -1.35 -7.99
C VAL A 58 -13.35 -2.02 -9.16
N MET A 59 -13.92 -1.19 -10.03
CA MET A 59 -14.65 -1.64 -11.20
C MET A 59 -13.95 -1.16 -12.48
N PRO A 60 -13.98 -1.95 -13.57
CA PRO A 60 -13.50 -1.50 -14.86
C PRO A 60 -14.19 -0.21 -15.31
N GLY A 61 -13.44 0.63 -16.02
CA GLY A 61 -13.93 1.93 -16.51
C GLY A 61 -14.10 3.01 -15.44
N HIS A 62 -13.82 2.70 -14.16
CA HIS A 62 -13.82 3.70 -13.10
C HIS A 62 -12.38 4.18 -12.83
N PRO A 63 -12.19 5.48 -12.57
CA PRO A 63 -10.87 6.03 -12.30
C PRO A 63 -10.29 5.41 -11.03
N ILE A 64 -9.08 4.86 -11.14
CA ILE A 64 -8.32 4.37 -10.00
C ILE A 64 -7.81 5.56 -9.18
N SER A 65 -7.96 5.47 -7.86
CA SER A 65 -7.49 6.52 -6.95
C SER A 65 -5.96 6.66 -7.02
N MET A 66 -5.46 7.90 -6.86
CA MET A 66 -4.01 8.19 -6.85
C MET A 66 -3.23 7.38 -5.80
N ARG A 67 -3.89 7.01 -4.69
CA ARG A 67 -3.28 6.18 -3.65
C ARG A 67 -3.04 4.76 -4.17
N LEU A 68 -4.06 4.14 -4.75
CA LEU A 68 -3.98 2.81 -5.33
C LEU A 68 -3.00 2.77 -6.51
N ALA A 69 -3.04 3.77 -7.40
CA ALA A 69 -2.11 3.90 -8.51
C ALA A 69 -0.63 3.89 -8.05
N ARG A 70 -0.29 4.62 -6.97
CA ARG A 70 1.07 4.62 -6.41
C ARG A 70 1.50 3.27 -5.86
N ILE A 71 0.56 2.50 -5.32
CA ILE A 71 0.86 1.16 -4.81
C ILE A 71 1.13 0.21 -5.98
N LEU A 72 0.29 0.27 -7.02
CA LEU A 72 0.49 -0.51 -8.25
C LEU A 72 1.83 -0.16 -8.91
N ASP A 73 2.21 1.12 -8.93
CA ASP A 73 3.53 1.57 -9.43
C ASP A 73 4.73 1.03 -8.65
N ALA A 74 4.53 0.72 -7.37
CA ALA A 74 5.57 0.14 -6.52
C ALA A 74 5.62 -1.40 -6.61
N ARG A 75 4.54 -2.05 -7.04
CA ARG A 75 4.37 -3.51 -6.99
C ARG A 75 4.34 -4.22 -8.35
N CYS A 76 3.77 -3.59 -9.36
CA CYS A 76 3.34 -4.22 -10.60
C CYS A 76 4.15 -3.76 -11.82
N ARG A 77 5.38 -3.26 -11.58
CA ARG A 77 6.30 -2.88 -12.65
C ARG A 77 6.83 -4.07 -13.43
#